data_AF-A0A3M1T2F2-F1
#
_entry.id   AF-A0A3M1T2F2-F1
#
_cell.length_a   1.000
_cell.length_b   1.000
_cell.length_c   1.000
_cell.angle_alpha   90.00
_cell.angle_beta   90.00
_cell.angle_gamma   90.00
#
_symmetry.space_group_name_H-M   'P 1'
#
loop_
_entity.id
_entity.type
_entity.pdbx_description
1 polymer ?
#
loop_
_entity_poly.entity_id
_entity_poly.type
_entity_poly.pdbx_seq_one_letter_code
_entity_poly.pdbx_strand_id
1 'polypeptide(L)'
;QWEQIAQLWQEAIDRLKEVDAENPGYLEAQTKLAEYTVNLGQAQTRQVAERDSLRALQQAKARVSNWQSLAARDPQSPQLVSLLQDIINELDNVQDGTTAADEARELRQFAQNKLAQLQPK
;
A
#
# COMPACT_ATOMS: atom_id res chain seq x y z
N GLN A 1 4.62 2.05 10.85
CA GLN A 1 3.57 3.01 11.24
C GLN A 1 2.27 2.27 11.56
N TRP A 2 1.55 1.67 10.59
CA TRP A 2 0.31 0.92 10.88
C TRP A 2 0.47 -0.32 11.75
N GLU A 3 1.59 -1.04 11.64
CA GLU A 3 1.92 -2.17 12.52
C GLU A 3 1.96 -1.77 14.00
N GLN A 4 2.66 -0.67 14.30
CA GLN A 4 2.76 -0.14 15.66
C GLN A 4 1.40 0.32 16.18
N ILE A 5 0.58 0.95 15.33
CA ILE A 5 -0.79 1.34 15.69
C ILE A 5 -1.64 0.11 16.03
N ALA A 6 -1.56 -0.97 15.24
CA ALA A 6 -2.26 -2.22 15.52
C ALA A 6 -1.78 -2.85 16.85
N GLN A 7 -0.48 -2.83 17.12
CA GLN A 7 0.07 -3.32 18.40
C GLN A 7 -0.46 -2.53 19.60
N LEU A 8 -0.52 -1.20 19.51
CA LEU A 8 -1.05 -0.36 20.58
C LEU A 8 -2.54 -0.61 20.84
N TRP A 9 -3.34 -0.82 19.78
CA TRP A 9 -4.74 -1.20 19.94
C TRP A 9 -4.89 -2.56 20.61
N GLN A 10 -4.08 -3.54 20.21
CA GLN A 10 -4.08 -4.87 20.80
C GLN A 10 -3.73 -4.81 22.30
N GLU A 11 -2.70 -4.07 22.66
CA GLU A 11 -2.29 -3.88 24.06
C GLU A 11 -3.41 -3.22 24.89
N ALA A 12 -4.06 -2.18 24.35
CA ALA A 12 -5.17 -1.52 25.02
C ALA A 12 -6.37 -2.47 25.22
N ILE A 13 -6.68 -3.27 24.21
CA ILE A 13 -7.72 -4.31 24.26
C ILE A 13 -7.42 -5.33 25.36
N ASP A 14 -6.17 -5.80 25.45
CA ASP A 14 -5.79 -6.82 26.42
C ASP A 14 -5.88 -6.29 27.85
N ARG A 15 -5.49 -5.04 28.09
CA ARG A 15 -5.70 -4.36 29.39
C ARG A 15 -7.18 -4.20 29.73
N LEU A 16 -8.04 -3.88 28.76
CA LEU A 16 -9.49 -3.74 28.99
C LEU A 16 -10.17 -5.06 29.35
N LYS A 17 -9.66 -6.19 28.84
CA LYS A 17 -10.17 -7.54 29.16
C LYS A 17 -9.87 -7.97 30.60
N GLU A 18 -8.86 -7.37 31.23
CA GLU A 18 -8.49 -7.65 32.63
C GLU A 18 -9.38 -6.92 33.64
N VAL A 19 -10.28 -6.03 33.20
CA VAL A 19 -11.20 -5.31 34.09
C VAL A 19 -12.28 -6.26 34.60
N ASP A 20 -12.30 -6.43 35.93
CA ASP A 20 -13.26 -7.31 36.62
C ASP A 20 -14.71 -6.81 36.48
N ALA A 21 -15.67 -7.74 36.44
CA ALA A 21 -17.10 -7.45 36.33
C ALA A 21 -17.67 -6.68 37.53
N GLU A 22 -17.05 -6.80 38.70
CA GLU A 22 -17.39 -6.04 39.92
C GLU A 22 -16.79 -4.63 39.92
N ASN A 23 -15.87 -4.32 38.99
CA ASN A 23 -15.28 -2.99 38.89
C ASN A 23 -16.37 -1.99 38.46
N PRO A 24 -16.52 -0.84 39.16
CA PRO A 24 -17.48 0.20 38.76
C PRO A 24 -17.32 0.70 37.32
N GLY A 25 -16.13 0.59 36.74
CA GLY A 25 -15.81 0.94 35.36
C GLY A 25 -16.01 -0.18 34.34
N TYR A 26 -16.52 -1.37 34.73
CA TYR A 26 -16.63 -2.52 33.83
C TYR A 26 -17.44 -2.23 32.57
N LEU A 27 -18.60 -1.57 32.69
CA LEU A 27 -19.43 -1.24 31.52
C LEU A 27 -18.74 -0.26 30.55
N GLU A 28 -17.97 0.68 31.09
CA GLU A 28 -17.15 1.58 30.27
C GLU A 28 -16.04 0.81 29.57
N ALA A 29 -15.37 -0.11 30.28
CA ALA A 29 -14.35 -0.97 29.71
C ALA A 29 -14.88 -1.85 28.58
N GLN A 30 -16.08 -2.44 28.73
CA GLN A 30 -16.75 -3.23 27.69
C GLN A 30 -17.11 -2.37 26.46
N THR A 31 -17.55 -1.12 26.69
CA THR A 31 -17.84 -0.18 25.60
C THR A 31 -16.57 0.14 24.82
N LYS A 32 -15.47 0.43 25.52
CA LYS A 32 -14.15 0.68 24.90
C LYS A 32 -13.58 -0.55 24.21
N LEU A 33 -13.81 -1.75 24.75
CA LEU A 33 -13.38 -2.99 24.13
C LEU A 33 -13.99 -3.17 22.74
N ALA A 34 -15.29 -2.89 22.60
CA ALA A 34 -15.98 -2.95 21.30
C ALA A 34 -15.41 -1.91 20.32
N GLU A 35 -15.26 -0.66 20.76
CA GLU A 35 -14.68 0.44 19.97
C GLU A 35 -13.26 0.10 19.49
N TYR A 36 -12.41 -0.37 20.39
CA TYR A 36 -11.00 -0.61 20.11
C TYR A 36 -10.81 -1.83 19.22
N THR A 37 -11.66 -2.85 19.36
CA THR A 37 -11.64 -4.02 18.46
C THR A 37 -11.92 -3.61 17.02
N VAL A 38 -12.85 -2.67 16.79
CA VAL A 38 -13.10 -2.11 15.46
C VAL A 38 -11.89 -1.34 14.94
N ASN A 39 -11.28 -0.49 15.79
CA ASN A 39 -10.09 0.28 15.42
C ASN A 39 -8.88 -0.61 15.08
N LEU A 40 -8.68 -1.70 15.82
CA LEU A 40 -7.65 -2.70 15.54
C LEU A 40 -7.86 -3.31 14.15
N GLY A 41 -9.08 -3.75 13.84
CA GLY A 41 -9.40 -4.32 12.53
C GLY A 41 -9.15 -3.35 11.38
N GLN A 42 -9.47 -2.07 11.56
CA GLN A 42 -9.15 -1.02 10.59
C GLN A 42 -7.64 -0.81 10.43
N ALA A 43 -6.89 -0.77 11.53
CA ALA A 43 -5.45 -0.60 11.51
C ALA A 43 -4.75 -1.78 10.81
N GLN A 44 -5.18 -3.01 11.07
CA GLN A 44 -4.65 -4.22 10.41
C GLN A 44 -4.94 -4.21 8.90
N THR A 45 -6.16 -3.84 8.51
CA THR A 45 -6.52 -3.70 7.08
C THR A 45 -5.61 -2.67 6.39
N ARG A 46 -5.39 -1.51 7.02
CA ARG A 46 -4.49 -0.48 6.49
C ARG A 46 -3.03 -0.93 6.45
N GLN A 47 -2.58 -1.71 7.43
CA GLN A 47 -1.22 -2.28 7.44
C GLN A 47 -1.00 -3.19 6.23
N VAL A 48 -1.98 -4.05 5.90
CA VAL A 48 -1.89 -4.94 4.73
C VAL A 48 -1.88 -4.13 3.43
N ALA A 49 -2.81 -3.18 3.28
CA ALA A 49 -2.87 -2.30 2.12
C ALA A 49 -1.55 -1.54 1.90
N GLU A 50 -0.98 -0.99 2.97
CA GLU A 50 0.31 -0.29 2.95
C GLU A 50 1.44 -1.20 2.49
N ARG A 51 1.56 -2.39 3.09
CA ARG A 51 2.60 -3.36 2.74
C ARG A 51 2.51 -3.79 1.27
N ASP A 52 1.31 -4.11 0.81
CA ASP A 52 1.10 -4.64 -0.53
C ASP A 52 1.32 -3.53 -1.58
N SER A 53 0.90 -2.31 -1.29
CA SER A 53 1.16 -1.12 -2.13
C SER A 53 2.65 -0.78 -2.22
N LEU A 54 3.38 -0.83 -1.10
CA LEU A 54 4.83 -0.64 -1.10
C LEU A 54 5.56 -1.71 -1.94
N ARG A 55 5.09 -2.96 -1.88
CA ARG A 55 5.63 -4.06 -2.71
C ARG A 55 5.40 -3.79 -4.20
N ALA A 56 4.18 -3.42 -4.58
CA ALA A 56 3.84 -3.10 -5.96
C ALA A 56 4.68 -1.93 -6.49
N LEU A 57 4.83 -0.86 -5.70
CA LEU A 57 5.67 0.29 -6.05
C LEU A 57 7.15 -0.11 -6.23
N GLN A 58 7.69 -0.95 -5.34
CA GLN A 58 9.08 -1.46 -5.47
C GLN A 58 9.27 -2.29 -6.75
N GLN A 59 8.30 -3.15 -7.08
CA GLN A 59 8.33 -3.94 -8.31
C GLN A 59 8.28 -3.05 -9.55
N ALA A 60 7.39 -2.05 -9.56
CA ALA A 60 7.32 -1.06 -10.63
C ALA A 60 8.64 -0.30 -10.81
N LYS A 61 9.28 0.15 -9.72
CA LYS A 61 10.60 0.82 -9.76
C LYS A 61 11.69 -0.06 -10.36
N ALA A 62 11.73 -1.34 -9.99
CA ALA A 62 12.68 -2.30 -10.57
C ALA A 62 12.45 -2.45 -12.09
N ARG A 63 11.19 -2.51 -12.54
CA ARG A 63 10.86 -2.57 -13.97
C ARG A 63 11.22 -1.29 -14.72
N VAL A 64 11.06 -0.13 -14.09
CA VAL A 64 11.50 1.16 -14.66
C VAL A 64 13.00 1.14 -14.89
N SER A 65 13.79 0.64 -13.94
CA SER A 65 15.24 0.51 -14.12
C SER A 65 15.61 -0.42 -15.29
N ASN A 66 14.89 -1.53 -15.45
CA ASN A 66 15.05 -2.42 -16.60
C ASN A 66 14.68 -1.75 -17.92
N TRP A 67 13.56 -1.02 -17.95
CA TRP A 67 13.11 -0.26 -19.11
C TRP A 67 14.14 0.81 -19.52
N GLN A 68 14.67 1.58 -18.56
CA GLN A 68 15.70 2.58 -18.81
C GLN A 68 16.98 1.94 -19.38
N SER A 69 17.39 0.82 -18.81
CA SER A 69 18.58 0.08 -19.27
C SER A 69 18.42 -0.45 -20.69
N LEU A 70 17.23 -0.96 -21.04
CA LEU A 70 16.92 -1.40 -22.40
C LEU A 70 16.87 -0.21 -23.35
N ALA A 71 16.18 0.87 -22.99
CA ALA A 71 16.03 2.05 -23.84
C ALA A 71 17.39 2.69 -24.17
N ALA A 72 18.36 2.64 -23.25
CA ALA A 72 19.71 3.12 -23.49
C ALA A 72 20.52 2.24 -24.47
N ARG A 73 20.23 0.93 -24.51
CA ARG A 73 20.93 -0.05 -25.35
C ARG A 73 20.30 -0.21 -26.72
N ASP A 74 18.97 -0.27 -26.76
CA ASP A 74 18.15 -0.45 -27.95
C ASP A 74 16.85 0.37 -27.84
N PRO A 75 16.87 1.64 -28.28
CA PRO A 75 15.70 2.53 -28.23
C PRO A 75 14.54 2.09 -29.12
N GLN A 76 14.74 1.18 -30.07
CA GLN A 76 13.71 0.71 -30.99
C GLN A 76 13.13 -0.65 -30.59
N SER A 77 13.58 -1.20 -29.46
CA SER A 77 13.13 -2.51 -29.00
C SER A 77 11.61 -2.52 -28.77
N PRO A 78 10.86 -3.47 -29.36
CA PRO A 78 9.43 -3.62 -29.10
C PRO A 78 9.13 -3.99 -27.64
N GLN A 79 10.12 -4.51 -26.90
CA GLN A 79 9.99 -4.85 -25.48
C GLN A 79 9.78 -3.62 -24.59
N LEU A 80 10.16 -2.42 -25.05
CA LEU A 80 9.93 -1.17 -24.31
C LEU A 80 8.44 -0.92 -24.05
N VAL A 81 7.59 -1.27 -25.01
CA VAL A 81 6.13 -1.14 -24.88
C VAL A 81 5.59 -2.12 -23.83
N SER A 82 6.02 -3.38 -23.89
CA SER A 82 5.62 -4.40 -22.90
C SER A 82 6.01 -4.01 -21.48
N LEU A 83 7.25 -3.55 -21.29
CA LEU A 83 7.74 -3.15 -19.97
C LEU A 83 6.97 -1.97 -19.39
N LEU A 84 6.57 -1.00 -20.23
CA LEU A 84 5.72 0.12 -19.77
C LEU A 84 4.33 -0.36 -19.36
N GLN A 85 3.75 -1.30 -20.11
CA GLN A 85 2.47 -1.91 -19.75
C GLN A 85 2.57 -2.66 -18.41
N ASP A 86 3.64 -3.42 -18.21
CA ASP A 86 3.89 -4.14 -16.96
C ASP A 86 4.07 -3.18 -15.78
N ILE A 87 4.79 -2.07 -15.98
CA ILE A 87 4.92 -1.00 -14.97
C ILE A 87 3.55 -0.45 -14.59
N ILE A 88 2.70 -0.14 -15.57
CA ILE A 88 1.34 0.38 -15.31
C ILE A 88 0.51 -0.65 -14.55
N ASN A 89 0.54 -1.91 -14.96
CA ASN A 89 -0.21 -2.99 -14.31
C ASN A 89 0.22 -3.19 -12.85
N GLU A 90 1.52 -3.10 -12.55
CA GLU A 90 2.01 -3.15 -11.16
C GLU A 90 1.52 -1.94 -10.36
N LEU A 91 1.53 -0.75 -10.96
CA LEU A 91 1.09 0.48 -10.29
C LEU A 91 -0.42 0.53 -10.06
N ASP A 92 -1.23 -0.17 -10.86
CA ASP A 92 -2.67 -0.31 -10.64
C ASP A 92 -3.00 -1.16 -9.38
N ASN A 93 -2.02 -1.90 -8.84
CA ASN A 93 -2.16 -2.62 -7.56
C ASN A 93 -1.89 -1.74 -6.32
N VAL A 94 -1.42 -0.50 -6.52
CA VAL A 94 -1.19 0.45 -5.42
C VAL A 94 -2.52 1.05 -4.98
N GLN A 95 -2.87 0.86 -3.71
CA GLN A 95 -4.13 1.36 -3.17
C GLN A 95 -4.02 2.84 -2.81
N ASP A 96 -5.12 3.58 -3.04
CA ASP A 96 -5.26 4.95 -2.59
C ASP A 96 -5.17 5.05 -1.06
N GLY A 97 -4.67 6.19 -0.57
CA GLY A 97 -4.52 6.45 0.87
C GLY A 97 -3.38 5.71 1.56
N THR A 98 -2.58 4.95 0.82
CA THR A 98 -1.28 4.42 1.28
C THR A 98 -0.17 5.45 1.07
N THR A 99 0.97 5.28 1.75
CA THR A 99 2.10 6.20 1.55
C THR A 99 2.74 6.07 0.16
N ALA A 100 2.52 4.94 -0.52
CA ALA A 100 3.00 4.68 -1.87
C ALA A 100 2.17 5.39 -2.96
N ALA A 101 0.98 5.89 -2.64
CA ALA A 101 -0.01 6.29 -3.63
C ALA A 101 0.41 7.50 -4.49
N ASP A 102 1.04 8.52 -3.89
CA ASP A 102 1.47 9.71 -4.61
C ASP A 102 2.57 9.36 -5.63
N GLU A 103 3.61 8.67 -5.18
CA GLU A 103 4.72 8.27 -6.04
C GLU A 103 4.27 7.28 -7.13
N ALA A 104 3.35 6.36 -6.81
CA ALA A 104 2.78 5.46 -7.79
C ALA A 104 2.02 6.20 -8.89
N ARG A 105 1.24 7.23 -8.53
CA ARG A 105 0.53 8.07 -9.52
C ARG A 105 1.49 8.81 -10.43
N GLU A 106 2.55 9.39 -9.89
CA GLU A 106 3.59 10.06 -10.68
C GLU A 106 4.26 9.09 -11.65
N LEU A 107 4.66 7.92 -11.18
CA LEU A 107 5.33 6.92 -12.00
C LEU A 107 4.42 6.35 -13.08
N ARG A 108 3.13 6.19 -12.77
CA ARG A 108 2.11 5.73 -13.73
C ARG A 108 1.92 6.75 -14.83
N GLN A 109 1.83 8.04 -14.48
CA GLN A 109 1.73 9.12 -15.47
C GLN A 109 2.97 9.15 -16.37
N PHE A 110 4.16 8.99 -15.80
CA PHE A 110 5.40 8.85 -16.58
C PHE A 110 5.31 7.69 -17.57
N ALA A 111 4.92 6.49 -17.12
CA ALA A 111 4.84 5.31 -17.96
C ALA A 111 3.82 5.46 -19.09
N GLN A 112 2.64 6.03 -18.79
CA GLN A 112 1.60 6.33 -19.78
C GLN A 112 2.07 7.32 -20.84
N ASN A 113 2.76 8.39 -20.43
CA ASN A 113 3.30 9.38 -21.35
C ASN A 113 4.35 8.76 -22.28
N LYS A 114 5.20 7.86 -21.76
CA LYS A 114 6.19 7.14 -22.57
C LYS A 114 5.55 6.13 -23.51
N LEU A 115 4.51 5.43 -23.07
CA LEU A 115 3.79 4.48 -23.89
C LEU A 115 3.14 5.18 -25.08
N ALA A 116 2.49 6.32 -24.86
CA ALA A 116 1.89 7.13 -25.91
C ALA A 116 2.90 7.69 -26.92
N GLN A 117 4.16 7.92 -26.52
CA GLN A 117 5.24 8.35 -27.42
C GLN A 117 5.74 7.23 -28.33
N LEU A 118 5.61 5.97 -27.91
CA LEU A 118 6.12 4.79 -28.64
C LEU A 118 5.05 4.12 -29.51
N GLN A 119 3.77 4.42 -29.29
CA GLN A 119 2.68 3.94 -30.14
C GLN A 119 2.52 4.85 -31.37
N PRO A 120 2.46 4.31 -32.60
CA PRO A 120 2.18 5.10 -33.79
C PRO A 120 0.73 5.63 -33.74
N LYS A 121 0.54 6.87 -34.22
CA LYS A 121 -0.78 7.50 -34.41
C LYS A 121 -1.57 6.85 -35.54
#